data_AF-A0A832HE56-F1
#
_entry.id   AF-A0A832HE56-F1
#
_cell.length_a   1.000
_cell.length_b   1.000
_cell.length_c   1.000
_cell.angle_alpha   90.00
_cell.angle_beta   90.00
_cell.angle_gamma   90.00
#
_symmetry.space_group_name_H-M   'P 1'
#
loop_
_entity.id
_entity.type
_entity.pdbx_description
1 polymer ?
#
loop_
_entity_poly.entity_id
_entity_poly.type
_entity_poly.pdbx_seq_one_letter_code
_entity_poly.pdbx_strand_id
1 'polypeptide(L)'
;MKLTLDLPPAVIRKAKSRAAAQGRKVNDLAEDLFRSAFGPRPKRPRLRRKAEIVRDELTGLPVIQCTRAPSRDWTPEEIHQILLDEEVARAIEAARR
;
A
#
# COMPACT_ATOMS: atom_id res chain seq x y z
N MET A 1 34.73 1.90 10.26
CA MET A 1 35.15 2.30 11.62
C MET A 1 34.71 1.25 12.61
N LYS A 2 35.46 1.02 13.70
CA LYS A 2 35.11 0.02 14.73
C LYS A 2 34.42 0.73 15.89
N LEU A 3 33.23 0.26 16.26
CA LEU A 3 32.48 0.73 17.42
C LEU A 3 32.38 -0.42 18.42
N THR A 4 32.68 -0.15 19.69
CA THR A 4 32.52 -1.11 20.78
C THR A 4 31.29 -0.71 21.59
N LEU A 5 30.32 -1.61 21.70
CA LEU A 5 29.10 -1.41 22.49
C LEU A 5 29.07 -2.48 23.58
N ASP A 6 28.89 -2.04 24.82
CA ASP A 6 28.64 -2.97 25.92
C ASP A 6 27.15 -3.28 25.98
N LEU A 7 26.81 -4.56 25.91
CA LEU A 7 25.42 -5.04 25.83
C LEU A 7 25.16 -6.01 26.98
N PRO A 8 23.98 -5.93 27.63
CA PRO A 8 23.64 -6.85 28.69
C PRO A 8 23.74 -8.32 28.21
N PRO A 9 24.24 -9.26 29.05
CA PRO A 9 24.44 -10.65 28.65
C PRO A 9 23.18 -11.33 28.09
N ALA A 10 22.01 -10.98 28.63
CA ALA A 10 20.72 -11.48 28.15
C ALA A 10 20.43 -11.09 26.68
N VAL A 11 20.83 -9.88 26.28
CA VAL A 11 20.65 -9.37 24.91
C VAL A 11 21.57 -10.13 23.95
N ILE A 12 22.84 -10.32 24.33
CA ILE A 12 23.81 -11.09 23.53
C ILE A 12 23.35 -12.54 23.35
N ARG A 13 22.83 -13.17 24.41
CA ARG A 13 22.30 -14.55 24.34
C ARG A 13 21.15 -14.66 23.35
N LYS A 14 20.21 -13.70 23.39
CA LYS A 14 19.08 -13.67 22.46
C LYS A 14 19.52 -13.41 21.01
N ALA A 15 20.48 -12.51 20.81
CA ALA A 15 21.04 -12.23 19.49
C ALA A 15 21.74 -13.48 18.89
N LYS A 16 22.54 -14.18 19.70
CA LYS A 16 23.18 -15.45 19.29
C LYS A 16 22.18 -16.52 18.91
N SER A 17 21.14 -16.72 19.74
CA SER A 17 20.07 -17.69 19.44
C SER A 17 19.36 -17.37 18.13
N ARG A 18 19.02 -16.10 17.89
CA ARG A 18 18.38 -15.67 16.64
C ARG A 18 19.30 -15.83 15.43
N ALA A 19 20.58 -15.51 15.56
CA ALA A 19 21.57 -15.65 14.50
C ALA A 19 21.77 -17.14 14.13
N ALA A 20 21.86 -18.03 15.14
CA ALA A 20 21.94 -19.47 14.93
C ALA A 20 20.69 -20.02 14.22
N ALA A 21 19.49 -19.61 14.65
CA ALA A 21 18.23 -20.02 14.01
C ALA A 21 18.13 -19.58 12.55
N GLN A 22 18.82 -18.51 12.16
CA GLN A 22 18.82 -17.97 10.79
C GLN A 22 20.05 -18.41 9.98
N GLY A 23 20.97 -19.19 10.56
CA GLY A 23 22.21 -19.61 9.90
C GLY A 23 23.16 -18.44 9.56
N ARG A 24 23.10 -17.34 10.30
CA ARG A 24 23.88 -16.10 10.02
C ARG A 24 24.78 -15.73 11.20
N LYS A 25 25.77 -14.86 10.94
CA LYS A 25 26.65 -14.33 12.00
C LYS A 25 25.91 -13.28 12.82
N VAL A 26 26.27 -13.15 14.09
CA VAL A 26 25.70 -12.14 15.00
C VAL A 26 25.97 -10.71 14.52
N ASN A 27 27.14 -10.48 13.91
CA ASN A 27 27.50 -9.17 13.37
C ASN A 27 26.59 -8.75 12.21
N ASP A 28 26.28 -9.67 11.30
CA ASP A 28 25.41 -9.39 10.16
C ASP A 28 23.97 -9.10 10.64
N LEU A 29 23.49 -9.86 11.62
CA LEU A 29 22.20 -9.61 12.27
C LEU A 29 22.18 -8.24 12.95
N ALA A 30 23.25 -7.88 13.66
CA ALA A 30 23.36 -6.60 14.35
C ALA A 30 23.37 -5.43 13.35
N GLU A 31 24.11 -5.57 12.24
CA GLU A 31 24.15 -4.57 11.18
C GLU A 31 22.77 -4.35 10.55
N ASP A 32 22.03 -5.42 10.24
CA ASP A 32 20.68 -5.33 9.70
C ASP A 32 19.72 -4.66 10.71
N LEU A 33 19.83 -5.01 11.99
CA LEU A 33 19.03 -4.39 13.05
C LEU A 33 19.34 -2.89 13.18
N PHE A 34 20.62 -2.51 13.22
CA PHE A 34 21.02 -1.11 13.28
C PHE A 34 20.59 -0.34 12.04
N ARG A 35 20.71 -0.95 10.84
CA ARG A 35 20.23 -0.35 9.59
C ARG A 35 18.72 -0.15 9.60
N SER A 36 17.95 -1.08 10.16
CA SER A 36 16.49 -0.94 10.28
C SER A 36 16.07 0.12 11.30
N ALA A 37 16.83 0.25 12.40
CA ALA A 37 16.50 1.15 13.51
C ALA A 37 16.96 2.59 13.25
N PHE A 38 18.16 2.77 12.70
CA PHE A 38 18.82 4.05 12.50
C PHE A 38 18.92 4.48 11.03
N GLY A 39 18.68 3.58 10.09
CA GLY A 39 18.70 3.92 8.67
C GLY A 39 17.61 4.94 8.31
N PRO A 40 17.73 5.60 7.14
CA PRO A 40 16.70 6.46 6.63
C PRO A 40 15.41 5.63 6.57
N ARG A 41 14.40 6.04 7.34
CA ARG A 41 13.09 5.39 7.28
C ARG A 41 12.70 5.42 5.80
N PRO A 42 12.42 4.27 5.15
CA PRO A 42 11.85 4.31 3.81
C PRO A 42 10.66 5.24 3.93
N LYS A 43 10.54 6.23 3.02
CA LYS A 43 9.40 7.15 2.99
C LYS A 43 8.18 6.26 3.14
N ARG A 44 7.59 6.22 4.34
CA ARG A 44 6.35 5.47 4.54
C ARG A 44 5.47 6.00 3.42
N PRO A 45 4.90 5.14 2.55
CA PRO A 45 3.92 5.63 1.60
C PRO A 45 2.97 6.47 2.45
N ARG A 46 2.91 7.78 2.16
CA ARG A 46 2.09 8.72 2.93
C ARG A 46 0.77 7.99 3.12
N LEU A 47 0.36 7.80 4.38
CA LEU A 47 -0.92 7.18 4.71
C LEU A 47 -1.90 7.70 3.68
N ARG A 48 -2.37 6.81 2.79
CA ARG A 48 -3.25 7.21 1.69
C ARG A 48 -4.32 8.05 2.34
N ARG A 49 -4.48 9.31 1.89
CA ARG A 49 -5.58 10.14 2.39
C ARG A 49 -6.82 9.26 2.34
N LYS A 50 -7.51 9.14 3.47
CA LYS A 50 -8.73 8.33 3.54
C LYS A 50 -9.68 8.89 2.48
N ALA A 51 -10.47 8.03 1.86
CA ALA A 51 -11.52 8.51 0.98
C ALA A 51 -12.42 9.44 1.79
N GLU A 52 -12.62 10.66 1.29
CA GLU A 52 -13.38 11.70 1.97
C GLU A 52 -14.61 12.04 1.11
N ILE A 53 -15.76 12.24 1.75
CA ILE A 53 -16.95 12.73 1.06
C ILE A 53 -16.79 14.25 1.00
N VAL A 54 -16.65 14.78 -0.21
CA VAL A 54 -16.57 16.22 -0.49
C VAL A 54 -17.78 16.62 -1.33
N ARG A 55 -18.06 17.92 -1.41
CA ARG A 55 -19.06 18.42 -2.36
C ARG A 55 -18.35 18.81 -3.64
N ASP A 56 -18.86 18.36 -4.77
CA ASP A 56 -18.40 18.81 -6.07
C ASP A 56 -18.78 20.29 -6.27
N GLU A 57 -17.83 21.11 -6.73
CA GLU A 57 -18.02 22.56 -6.86
C GLU A 57 -18.94 22.93 -8.03
N LEU A 58 -19.02 22.07 -9.05
CA LEU A 58 -19.84 22.32 -10.24
C LEU A 58 -21.30 21.91 -10.01
N THR A 59 -21.53 20.74 -9.43
CA THR A 59 -22.88 20.16 -9.29
C THR A 59 -23.46 20.31 -7.88
N GLY A 60 -22.63 20.60 -6.87
CA GLY A 60 -23.04 20.64 -5.46
C GLY A 60 -23.34 19.27 -4.84
N LEU A 61 -23.18 18.18 -5.60
CA LEU A 61 -23.48 16.82 -5.16
C LEU A 61 -22.35 16.25 -4.28
N PRO A 62 -22.66 15.36 -3.32
CA PRO A 62 -21.64 14.67 -2.54
C PRO A 62 -20.88 13.67 -3.42
N VAL A 63 -19.56 13.81 -3.50
CA VAL A 63 -18.66 12.93 -4.25
C VAL A 63 -17.60 12.32 -3.32
N ILE A 64 -17.18 11.10 -3.60
CA ILE A 64 -16.13 10.41 -2.82
C ILE A 64 -14.78 10.69 -3.47
N GLN A 65 -13.94 11.50 -2.81
CA GLN A 65 -12.61 11.82 -3.29
C GLN A 65 -11.62 10.71 -2.93
N CYS A 66 -11.19 9.95 -3.95
CA CYS A 66 -10.24 8.84 -3.81
C CYS A 66 -8.89 9.17 -4.47
N THR A 67 -7.77 8.84 -3.81
CA THR A 67 -6.41 9.11 -4.35
C THR A 67 -6.01 8.28 -5.58
N ARG A 68 -6.83 7.32 -6.02
CA ARG A 68 -6.49 6.29 -7.02
C ARG A 68 -7.67 5.84 -7.86
N ALA A 69 -8.64 6.71 -8.14
CA ALA A 69 -9.58 6.42 -9.20
C ALA A 69 -8.90 6.78 -10.54
N PRO A 70 -8.77 5.86 -11.51
CA PRO A 70 -8.59 6.27 -12.89
C PRO A 70 -9.88 6.97 -13.33
N SER A 71 -10.06 8.22 -12.92
CA SER A 71 -11.09 9.07 -13.50
C SER A 71 -10.58 9.41 -14.90
N ARG A 72 -11.17 8.75 -15.89
CA ARG A 72 -11.11 9.20 -17.27
C ARG A 72 -12.31 10.13 -17.44
N ASP A 73 -12.07 11.30 -18.01
CA ASP A 73 -13.16 12.15 -18.47
C ASP A 73 -13.81 11.42 -19.64
N TRP A 74 -15.05 10.99 -19.45
CA TRP A 74 -15.85 10.32 -20.48
C TRP A 74 -16.75 11.35 -21.15
N THR A 75 -16.84 11.32 -22.47
CA THR A 75 -17.85 12.14 -23.16
C THR A 75 -19.24 11.52 -23.01
N PRO A 76 -20.32 12.30 -23.13
CA PRO A 76 -21.68 11.77 -23.10
C PRO A 76 -21.91 10.63 -24.10
N GLU A 77 -21.29 10.70 -25.28
CA GLU A 77 -21.37 9.70 -26.33
C GLU A 77 -20.68 8.39 -25.91
N GLU A 78 -19.50 8.48 -25.28
CA GLU A 78 -18.80 7.30 -24.76
C GLU A 78 -19.61 6.62 -23.66
N ILE A 79 -20.23 7.40 -22.76
CA ILE A 79 -21.12 6.87 -21.71
C ILE A 79 -22.33 6.19 -22.33
N HIS A 80 -22.97 6.83 -23.32
CA HIS A 80 -24.14 6.30 -23.99
C HIS A 80 -23.85 4.95 -24.66
N GLN A 81 -22.70 4.83 -25.34
CA GLN A 81 -22.29 3.59 -25.98
C GLN A 81 -22.08 2.45 -24.96
N ILE A 82 -21.41 2.73 -23.84
CA ILE A 82 -21.20 1.73 -22.77
C ILE A 82 -22.55 1.22 -22.23
N LEU A 83 -23.50 2.13 -22.00
CA LEU A 83 -24.82 1.74 -21.48
C LEU A 83 -25.61 0.87 -22.47
N LEU A 84 -25.53 1.16 -23.77
CA LEU A 84 -26.13 0.33 -24.81
C LEU A 84 -25.50 -1.07 -24.85
N ASP A 85 -24.18 -1.15 -24.79
CA ASP A 85 -23.45 -2.43 -24.80
C ASP A 85 -23.82 -3.30 -23.60
N GLU A 86 -23.98 -2.68 -22.41
CA GLU A 86 -24.45 -3.36 -21.21
C GLU A 86 -25.89 -3.89 -21.33
N GLU A 87 -26.79 -3.11 -21.94
CA GLU A 87 -28.19 -3.50 -22.12
C GLU A 87 -28.30 -4.69 -23.08
N VAL A 88 -27.55 -4.67 -24.18
CA VAL A 88 -27.45 -5.79 -25.13
C VAL A 88 -26.89 -7.04 -24.43
N ALA A 89 -25.83 -6.89 -23.63
CA ALA A 89 -25.25 -8.01 -22.88
C ALA A 89 -26.26 -8.64 -21.91
N ARG A 90 -27.01 -7.82 -21.17
CA ARG A 90 -28.07 -8.29 -20.26
C ARG A 90 -29.20 -8.98 -21.01
N ALA A 91 -29.61 -8.46 -22.16
CA ALA A 91 -30.64 -9.07 -23.00
C ALA A 91 -30.20 -10.44 -23.52
N ILE A 92 -28.94 -10.59 -23.93
CA ILE A 92 -28.36 -11.87 -24.36
C ILE A 92 -28.30 -12.86 -23.18
N GLU A 93 -27.89 -12.43 -22.00
CA GLU A 93 -27.87 -13.28 -20.80
C GLU A 93 -29.28 -13.72 -20.37
N ALA A 94 -30.26 -12.82 -20.44
CA ALA A 94 -31.65 -13.13 -20.15
C ALA A 94 -32.25 -14.14 -21.14
N ALA A 95 -31.93 -14.02 -22.43
CA ALA A 95 -32.36 -14.98 -23.46
C ALA A 95 -31.69 -16.36 -23.36
N ARG A 96 -30.60 -16.48 -22.59
CA ARG A 96 -29.90 -17.75 -22.33
C ARG A 96 -30.44 -18.50 -21.10
N ARG A 97 -31.32 -17.89 -20.30
CA ARG A 97 -32.00 -18.52 -19.16
C ARG A 97 -33.38 -19.01 -19.54
#